data_AF-A0A2V8FSR2-F1
#
_entry.id   AF-A0A2V8FSR2-F1
#
_cell.length_a   1.000
_cell.length_b   1.000
_cell.length_c   1.000
_cell.angle_alpha   90.00
_cell.angle_beta   90.00
_cell.angle_gamma   90.00
#
_symmetry.space_group_name_H-M   'P 1'
#
loop_
_entity.id
_entity.type
_entity.pdbx_description
1 polymer ?
#
loop_
_entity_poly.entity_id
_entity_poly.type
_entity_poly.pdbx_seq_one_letter_code
_entity_poly.pdbx_strand_id
1 'polypeptide(L)'
;MVRQVREARAAANHNGSGPIGNRNHKDGTTKITKTTKTTRGLCDLRGLCGFYPRGLCGSVFVVQGLRGQPKVISAIELSSDIGLIALGLLTTNVLLGLLLSVGYNPVRRWPRRRVKLFTVHNWTGYTALAAASLHPIVILFSATAGFGLRDIVWPIWSPSQPVENTIGAVGLYLVAFAVLTSYFRHVFGFHRWKQLHYTTYAAAVAFFIHSLLTDPQLKNRPVDWIDAEKLFVEVCMLLVAGGTIWRVLHARRLRHRAQVGT
;
A
#
# COMPACT_ATOMS: atom_id res chain seq x y z
N MET A 1 -7.24 12.97 39.54
CA MET A 1 -7.60 13.57 38.23
C MET A 1 -9.02 13.15 37.87
N VAL A 2 -10.01 13.77 38.54
CA VAL A 2 -11.41 13.30 38.67
C VAL A 2 -12.38 14.44 38.29
N ARG A 3 -12.24 15.02 37.09
CA ARG A 3 -13.07 16.20 36.76
C ARG A 3 -13.45 16.41 35.29
N GLN A 4 -13.54 15.36 34.47
CA GLN A 4 -14.02 15.52 33.09
C GLN A 4 -14.96 14.41 32.55
N VAL A 5 -15.67 13.67 33.41
CA VAL A 5 -16.68 12.67 32.98
C VAL A 5 -18.13 13.13 33.26
N ARG A 6 -18.36 14.43 33.53
CA ARG A 6 -19.66 14.92 34.02
C ARG A 6 -20.51 15.76 33.05
N GLU A 7 -20.11 15.92 31.79
CA GLU A 7 -20.82 16.82 30.85
C GLU A 7 -21.62 16.12 29.73
N ALA A 8 -21.67 14.79 29.68
CA ALA A 8 -22.41 14.06 28.62
C ALA A 8 -23.75 13.42 29.08
N ARG A 9 -24.35 13.89 30.20
CA ARG A 9 -25.55 13.25 30.78
C ARG A 9 -26.71 14.21 31.11
N ALA A 10 -26.84 15.31 30.37
CA ALA A 10 -27.88 16.32 30.59
C ALA A 10 -28.66 16.72 29.32
N ALA A 11 -29.02 15.76 28.47
CA ALA A 11 -29.90 16.01 27.32
C ALA A 11 -30.94 14.90 27.08
N ALA A 12 -31.28 14.13 28.12
CA ALA A 12 -32.27 13.07 28.05
C ALA A 12 -33.22 13.16 29.24
N ASN A 13 -34.21 14.05 29.13
CA ASN A 13 -35.53 13.96 29.75
C ASN A 13 -36.20 15.34 29.65
N HIS A 14 -37.29 15.45 28.91
CA HIS A 14 -38.57 16.00 29.39
C HIS A 14 -39.57 16.08 28.23
N ASN A 15 -40.83 15.76 28.58
CA ASN A 15 -42.09 15.86 27.84
C ASN A 15 -42.40 14.70 26.87
N GLY A 16 -43.53 14.00 26.98
CA GLY A 16 -44.75 14.24 27.75
C GLY A 16 -45.92 13.61 26.99
N SER A 17 -46.80 12.94 27.72
CA SER A 17 -47.75 11.92 27.26
C SER A 17 -49.12 12.47 26.82
N GLY A 18 -49.81 11.75 25.90
CA GLY A 18 -51.29 11.68 25.77
C GLY A 18 -51.89 11.96 24.38
N PRO A 19 -53.17 11.58 24.08
CA PRO A 19 -53.65 10.19 23.93
C PRO A 19 -54.44 9.90 22.61
N ILE A 20 -54.63 8.59 22.34
CA ILE A 20 -55.68 7.84 21.60
C ILE A 20 -56.44 8.54 20.44
N GLY A 21 -56.38 7.92 19.24
CA GLY A 21 -57.34 8.13 18.15
C GLY A 21 -57.22 7.08 17.04
N ASN A 22 -58.04 6.02 17.11
CA ASN A 22 -58.23 5.03 16.04
C ASN A 22 -59.09 5.65 14.92
N ARG A 23 -58.66 5.56 13.65
CA ARG A 23 -59.57 5.63 12.49
C ARG A 23 -58.95 5.01 11.23
N ASN A 24 -59.56 3.91 10.80
CA ASN A 24 -59.44 3.33 9.47
C ASN A 24 -59.79 4.35 8.37
N HIS A 25 -58.96 4.52 7.34
CA HIS A 25 -59.44 4.85 6.00
C HIS A 25 -58.46 4.42 4.89
N LYS A 26 -59.05 4.09 3.75
CA LYS A 26 -58.47 3.41 2.58
C LYS A 26 -57.77 4.37 1.61
N ASP A 27 -57.09 3.75 0.65
CA ASP A 27 -56.78 4.18 -0.71
C ASP A 27 -55.60 5.15 -0.94
N GLY A 28 -54.81 4.85 -1.98
CA GLY A 28 -53.91 5.84 -2.60
C GLY A 28 -52.60 5.29 -3.12
N THR A 29 -52.66 4.56 -4.23
CA THR A 29 -51.53 4.28 -5.15
C THR A 29 -50.62 5.49 -5.40
N THR A 30 -49.29 5.31 -5.35
CA THR A 30 -48.37 6.03 -6.27
C THR A 30 -47.01 5.35 -6.36
N LYS A 31 -46.77 4.68 -7.51
CA LYS A 31 -45.44 4.29 -7.99
C LYS A 31 -44.71 5.54 -8.48
N ILE A 32 -43.50 5.79 -7.99
CA ILE A 32 -42.61 6.81 -8.55
C ILE A 32 -41.81 6.19 -9.71
N THR A 33 -42.30 6.39 -10.93
CA THR A 33 -41.55 6.27 -12.18
C THR A 33 -40.78 7.56 -12.43
N LYS A 34 -39.45 7.50 -12.51
CA LYS A 34 -38.63 8.62 -13.03
C LYS A 34 -38.49 8.47 -14.55
N THR A 35 -39.29 9.24 -15.26
CA THR A 35 -39.25 9.48 -16.70
C THR A 35 -38.07 10.40 -17.05
N THR A 36 -37.13 9.92 -17.85
CA THR A 36 -36.07 10.75 -18.46
C THR A 36 -36.64 11.50 -19.67
N LYS A 37 -36.60 12.83 -19.60
CA LYS A 37 -37.08 13.77 -20.61
C LYS A 37 -36.32 13.62 -21.94
N THR A 38 -37.08 13.32 -23.00
CA THR A 38 -36.81 13.71 -24.38
C THR A 38 -37.16 15.19 -24.54
N THR A 39 -36.19 16.03 -24.89
CA THR A 39 -36.45 17.36 -25.46
C THR A 39 -35.80 17.45 -26.83
N ARG A 40 -36.68 17.47 -27.83
CA ARG A 40 -36.43 17.85 -29.22
C ARG A 40 -35.93 19.29 -29.27
N GLY A 41 -34.91 19.52 -30.08
CA GLY A 41 -34.47 20.85 -30.52
C GLY A 41 -34.26 20.82 -32.03
N LEU A 42 -35.24 21.38 -32.75
CA LEU A 42 -35.21 22.00 -34.09
C LEU A 42 -34.15 21.54 -35.11
N CYS A 43 -34.60 20.98 -36.25
CA CYS A 43 -34.60 21.72 -37.52
C CYS A 43 -35.42 20.98 -38.59
N ASP A 44 -36.37 21.72 -39.16
CA ASP A 44 -37.34 21.35 -40.16
C ASP A 44 -36.79 21.59 -41.59
N LEU A 45 -37.45 21.00 -42.57
CA LEU A 45 -37.08 20.90 -43.98
C LEU A 45 -37.19 22.20 -44.81
N ARG A 46 -36.47 22.18 -45.96
CA ARG A 46 -36.69 22.85 -47.28
C ARG A 46 -35.80 24.06 -47.63
N GLY A 47 -35.07 23.90 -48.75
CA GLY A 47 -34.94 24.96 -49.76
C GLY A 47 -33.52 25.47 -50.05
N LEU A 48 -32.99 25.09 -51.21
CA LEU A 48 -32.09 25.87 -52.08
C LEU A 48 -30.63 26.10 -51.64
N CYS A 49 -29.75 25.19 -52.09
CA CYS A 49 -28.41 25.42 -52.67
C CYS A 49 -27.98 24.04 -53.21
N GLY A 50 -27.85 23.78 -54.51
CA GLY A 50 -27.01 24.50 -55.45
C GLY A 50 -25.64 23.81 -55.54
N PHE A 51 -25.56 22.74 -56.34
CA PHE A 51 -24.42 22.34 -57.18
C PHE A 51 -23.00 22.55 -56.61
N TYR A 52 -22.29 21.50 -56.15
CA TYR A 52 -20.82 21.27 -56.30
C TYR A 52 -20.46 19.81 -55.90
N PRO A 53 -19.39 19.19 -56.43
CA PRO A 53 -19.25 17.75 -56.62
C PRO A 53 -18.58 17.02 -55.46
N ARG A 54 -18.69 15.69 -55.52
CA ARG A 54 -18.01 14.70 -54.66
C ARG A 54 -16.50 14.94 -54.60
N GLY A 55 -15.95 15.21 -53.42
CA GLY A 55 -14.51 15.20 -53.18
C GLY A 55 -14.07 15.91 -51.90
N LEU A 56 -13.53 15.12 -50.97
CA LEU A 56 -12.61 15.51 -49.90
C LEU A 56 -12.87 16.82 -49.13
N CYS A 57 -13.52 16.72 -47.96
CA CYS A 57 -13.09 17.54 -46.82
C CYS A 57 -13.55 16.90 -45.50
N GLY A 58 -12.61 16.64 -44.61
CA GLY A 58 -12.89 16.30 -43.22
C GLY A 58 -13.07 14.82 -42.94
N SER A 59 -12.00 14.05 -43.02
CA SER A 59 -11.81 12.93 -42.08
C SER A 59 -11.84 13.53 -40.68
N VAL A 60 -13.03 13.66 -40.09
CA VAL A 60 -13.15 13.77 -38.64
C VAL A 60 -12.71 12.40 -38.13
N PHE A 61 -11.40 12.26 -37.96
CA PHE A 61 -10.84 11.40 -36.95
C PHE A 61 -11.53 11.84 -35.66
N VAL A 62 -12.62 11.17 -35.32
CA VAL A 62 -13.08 11.10 -33.95
C VAL A 62 -11.92 10.43 -33.24
N VAL A 63 -11.03 11.24 -32.68
CA VAL A 63 -10.08 10.82 -31.67
C VAL A 63 -10.94 10.30 -30.53
N GLN A 64 -11.20 9.00 -30.57
CA GLN A 64 -11.84 8.25 -29.51
C GLN A 64 -10.77 8.01 -28.45
N GLY A 65 -10.21 9.10 -27.94
CA GLY A 65 -9.13 9.15 -26.98
C GLY A 65 -9.46 10.26 -26.00
N LEU A 66 -9.44 9.92 -24.70
CA LEU A 66 -9.61 10.83 -23.57
C LEU A 66 -11.06 11.20 -23.21
N ARG A 67 -11.96 10.23 -23.13
CA ARG A 67 -12.90 10.24 -21.99
C ARG A 67 -12.24 9.51 -20.83
N GLY A 68 -11.30 10.20 -20.19
CA GLY A 68 -10.82 9.78 -18.87
C GLY A 68 -12.00 9.84 -17.92
N GLN A 69 -12.70 8.71 -17.76
CA GLN A 69 -13.56 8.52 -16.60
C GLN A 69 -12.68 8.76 -15.37
N PRO A 70 -13.13 9.55 -14.36
CA PRO A 70 -12.42 9.59 -13.10
C PRO A 70 -12.39 8.16 -12.57
N LYS A 71 -11.22 7.50 -12.68
CA LYS A 71 -10.98 6.19 -12.08
C LYS A 71 -11.10 6.41 -10.58
N VAL A 72 -12.24 6.03 -10.00
CA VAL A 72 -12.41 6.04 -8.55
C VAL A 72 -11.40 5.02 -8.03
N ILE A 73 -10.36 5.51 -7.35
CA ILE A 73 -9.33 4.65 -6.78
C ILE A 73 -10.00 3.74 -5.76
N SER A 74 -10.00 2.44 -6.03
CA SER A 74 -10.54 1.48 -5.07
C SER A 74 -9.60 1.35 -3.88
N ALA A 75 -10.14 1.02 -2.70
CA ALA A 75 -9.33 0.76 -1.52
C ALA A 75 -8.31 -0.38 -1.75
N ILE A 76 -8.66 -1.36 -2.60
CA ILE A 76 -7.77 -2.47 -2.97
C ILE A 76 -6.57 -1.96 -3.78
N GLU A 77 -6.81 -1.14 -4.81
CA GLU A 77 -5.74 -0.57 -5.63
C GLU A 77 -4.83 0.33 -4.80
N LEU A 78 -5.41 1.23 -3.98
CA LEU A 78 -4.63 2.10 -3.11
C LEU A 78 -3.78 1.30 -2.11
N SER A 79 -4.35 0.23 -1.56
CA SER A 79 -3.60 -0.67 -0.71
C SER A 79 -2.43 -1.28 -1.47
N SER A 80 -2.66 -1.90 -2.63
CA SER A 80 -1.59 -2.49 -3.46
C SER A 80 -0.41 -1.52 -3.68
N ASP A 81 -0.71 -0.28 -4.09
CA ASP A 81 0.30 0.75 -4.32
C ASP A 81 1.10 1.07 -3.05
N ILE A 82 0.44 1.21 -1.90
CA ILE A 82 1.10 1.42 -0.60
C ILE A 82 1.99 0.22 -0.25
N GLY A 83 1.56 -1.00 -0.58
CA GLY A 83 2.34 -2.23 -0.38
C GLY A 83 3.65 -2.23 -1.19
N LEU A 84 3.57 -1.84 -2.47
CA LEU A 84 4.76 -1.70 -3.33
C LEU A 84 5.69 -0.59 -2.84
N ILE A 85 5.15 0.55 -2.40
CA ILE A 85 5.94 1.64 -1.79
C ILE A 85 6.64 1.12 -0.52
N ALA A 86 5.93 0.38 0.33
CA ALA A 86 6.51 -0.20 1.54
C ALA A 86 7.66 -1.16 1.22
N LEU A 87 7.51 -2.02 0.21
CA LEU A 87 8.56 -2.92 -0.26
C LEU A 87 9.79 -2.14 -0.76
N GLY A 88 9.59 -1.07 -1.54
CA GLY A 88 10.68 -0.22 -2.01
C GLY A 88 11.42 0.48 -0.86
N LEU A 89 10.68 0.96 0.14
CA LEU A 89 11.25 1.55 1.35
C LEU A 89 12.05 0.54 2.18
N LEU A 90 11.51 -0.68 2.37
CA LEU A 90 12.21 -1.78 3.07
C LEU A 90 13.48 -2.19 2.32
N THR A 91 13.41 -2.32 1.00
CA THR A 91 14.55 -2.63 0.13
C THR A 91 15.65 -1.59 0.31
N THR A 92 15.28 -0.31 0.22
CA THR A 92 16.21 0.82 0.47
C THR A 92 16.79 0.75 1.88
N ASN A 93 15.96 0.43 2.88
CA ASN A 93 16.39 0.33 4.27
C ASN A 93 17.46 -0.76 4.47
N VAL A 94 17.25 -1.94 3.89
CA VAL A 94 18.20 -3.06 3.94
C VAL A 94 19.51 -2.68 3.25
N LEU A 95 19.46 -2.06 2.06
CA LEU A 95 20.66 -1.60 1.36
C LEU A 95 21.46 -0.59 2.20
N LEU A 96 20.79 0.37 2.85
CA LEU A 96 21.43 1.30 3.78
C LEU A 96 22.06 0.56 4.98
N GLY A 97 21.37 -0.45 5.52
CA GLY A 97 21.89 -1.30 6.59
C GLY A 97 23.14 -2.08 6.17
N LEU A 98 23.19 -2.59 4.94
CA LEU A 98 24.35 -3.26 4.37
C LEU A 98 25.54 -2.30 4.24
N LEU A 99 25.31 -1.08 3.77
CA LEU A 99 26.35 -0.03 3.70
C LEU A 99 26.89 0.34 5.09
N LEU A 100 26.01 0.46 6.09
CA LEU A 100 26.42 0.69 7.47
C LEU A 100 27.24 -0.48 8.02
N SER A 101 26.89 -1.72 7.67
CA SER A 101 27.57 -2.92 8.17
C SER A 101 29.04 -3.02 7.75
N VAL A 102 29.43 -2.38 6.64
CA VAL A 102 30.81 -2.32 6.14
C VAL A 102 31.52 -1.01 6.49
N GLY A 103 30.89 -0.14 7.27
CA GLY A 103 31.45 1.17 7.61
C GLY A 103 31.57 2.12 6.42
N TYR A 104 30.64 2.05 5.46
CA TYR A 104 30.68 2.91 4.28
C TYR A 104 30.68 4.39 4.67
N ASN A 105 31.67 5.15 4.19
CA ASN A 105 31.78 6.57 4.45
C ASN A 105 31.38 7.39 3.19
N PRO A 106 30.20 8.04 3.18
CA PRO A 106 29.70 8.81 2.03
C PRO A 106 30.46 10.11 1.77
N VAL A 107 31.38 10.50 2.66
CA VAL A 107 32.27 11.66 2.44
C VAL A 107 33.46 11.27 1.57
N ARG A 108 34.05 10.08 1.81
CA ARG A 108 35.22 9.59 1.06
C ARG A 108 34.84 8.93 -0.26
N ARG A 109 33.64 8.35 -0.34
CA ARG A 109 33.10 7.68 -1.52
C ARG A 109 31.90 8.46 -2.06
N TRP A 110 31.43 8.13 -3.25
CA TRP A 110 30.21 8.73 -3.82
C TRP A 110 29.05 8.65 -2.80
N PRO A 111 28.23 9.69 -2.58
CA PRO A 111 28.09 10.93 -3.34
C PRO A 111 29.01 12.08 -2.91
N ARG A 112 30.04 11.84 -2.08
CA ARG A 112 30.97 12.87 -1.55
C ARG A 112 30.25 13.98 -0.77
N ARG A 113 29.16 13.62 -0.10
CA ARG A 113 28.36 14.53 0.73
C ARG A 113 28.27 14.01 2.16
N ARG A 114 28.15 14.92 3.12
CA ARG A 114 27.98 14.58 4.54
C ARG A 114 26.55 14.11 4.80
N VAL A 115 26.26 12.87 4.42
CA VAL A 115 24.99 12.21 4.73
C VAL A 115 25.17 11.32 5.96
N LYS A 116 24.33 11.52 6.98
CA LYS A 116 24.31 10.67 8.18
C LYS A 116 23.55 9.37 7.85
N LEU A 117 24.25 8.38 7.28
CA LEU A 117 23.63 7.10 6.86
C LEU A 117 22.82 6.43 7.96
N PHE A 118 23.29 6.49 9.22
CA PHE A 118 22.57 5.92 10.36
C PHE A 118 21.21 6.61 10.59
N THR A 119 21.16 7.94 10.46
CA THR A 119 19.91 8.70 10.58
C THR A 119 18.95 8.38 9.45
N VAL A 120 19.45 8.28 8.21
CA VAL A 120 18.62 7.93 7.05
C VAL A 120 18.08 6.51 7.20
N HIS A 121 18.91 5.53 7.58
CA HIS A 121 18.47 4.16 7.84
C HIS A 121 17.36 4.11 8.91
N ASN A 122 17.48 4.84 10.02
CA ASN A 122 16.43 4.84 11.04
C ASN A 122 15.12 5.44 10.53
N TRP A 123 15.17 6.62 9.90
CA TRP A 123 13.98 7.27 9.37
C TRP A 123 13.30 6.44 8.29
N THR A 124 14.08 5.90 7.34
CA THR A 124 13.54 5.01 6.30
C THR A 124 12.91 3.75 6.92
N GLY A 125 13.46 3.24 8.03
CA GLY A 125 12.89 2.09 8.75
C GLY A 125 11.53 2.41 9.38
N TYR A 126 11.39 3.58 10.01
CA TYR A 126 10.11 4.03 10.58
C TYR A 126 9.06 4.29 9.48
N THR A 127 9.45 4.93 8.37
CA THR A 127 8.53 5.17 7.26
C THR A 127 8.13 3.86 6.57
N ALA A 128 9.06 2.92 6.44
CA ALA A 128 8.78 1.59 5.90
C ALA A 128 7.79 0.82 6.78
N LEU A 129 8.00 0.80 8.11
CA LEU A 129 7.08 0.17 9.06
C LEU A 129 5.69 0.83 9.01
N ALA A 130 5.63 2.16 8.94
CA ALA A 130 4.37 2.89 8.83
C ALA A 130 3.62 2.54 7.53
N ALA A 131 4.31 2.54 6.38
CA ALA A 131 3.71 2.18 5.10
C ALA A 131 3.25 0.71 5.08
N ALA A 132 4.08 -0.22 5.58
CA ALA A 132 3.75 -1.63 5.67
C ALA A 132 2.55 -1.89 6.60
N SER A 133 2.40 -1.11 7.67
CA SER A 133 1.25 -1.18 8.57
C SER A 133 0.00 -0.54 7.97
N LEU A 134 0.16 0.54 7.20
CA LEU A 134 -0.94 1.26 6.56
C LEU A 134 -1.58 0.42 5.44
N HIS A 135 -0.76 -0.30 4.67
CA HIS A 135 -1.21 -1.17 3.56
C HIS A 135 -2.43 -2.05 3.92
N PRO A 136 -2.38 -2.92 4.95
CA PRO A 136 -3.53 -3.76 5.31
C PRO A 136 -4.67 -2.98 5.98
N ILE A 137 -4.38 -1.85 6.65
CA ILE A 137 -5.41 -0.99 7.24
C ILE A 137 -6.31 -0.41 6.15
N VAL A 138 -5.75 -0.04 5.00
CA VAL A 138 -6.54 0.48 3.86
C VAL A 138 -7.52 -0.56 3.31
N ILE A 139 -7.14 -1.85 3.31
CA ILE A 139 -8.01 -2.95 2.83
C ILE A 139 -9.30 -3.07 3.65
N LEU A 140 -9.28 -2.72 4.94
CA LEU A 140 -10.47 -2.76 5.81
C LEU A 140 -11.60 -1.85 5.33
N PHE A 141 -11.28 -0.81 4.57
CA PHE A 141 -12.27 0.12 4.01
C PHE A 141 -12.84 -0.37 2.67
N SER A 142 -12.40 -1.54 2.19
CA SER A 142 -12.93 -2.15 0.98
C SER A 142 -14.20 -2.94 1.28
N ALA A 143 -15.33 -2.46 0.74
CA ALA A 143 -16.60 -3.18 0.82
C ALA A 143 -16.59 -4.51 0.03
N THR A 144 -15.69 -4.68 -0.94
CA THR A 144 -15.64 -5.87 -1.80
C THR A 144 -14.76 -6.98 -1.25
N ALA A 145 -13.78 -6.65 -0.41
CA ALA A 145 -12.79 -7.60 0.08
C ALA A 145 -13.24 -8.34 1.35
N GLY A 146 -14.12 -7.72 2.16
CA GLY A 146 -14.72 -8.36 3.33
C GLY A 146 -13.76 -8.60 4.51
N PHE A 147 -12.59 -7.95 4.53
CA PHE A 147 -11.62 -8.10 5.61
C PHE A 147 -12.06 -7.39 6.88
N GLY A 148 -11.89 -8.05 8.03
CA GLY A 148 -12.04 -7.48 9.36
C GLY A 148 -10.71 -7.22 10.06
N LEU A 149 -10.76 -6.56 11.22
CA LEU A 149 -9.56 -6.31 12.06
C LEU A 149 -8.83 -7.60 12.47
N ARG A 150 -9.58 -8.69 12.67
CA ARG A 150 -9.01 -10.00 13.01
C ARG A 150 -8.10 -10.53 11.91
N ASP A 151 -8.42 -10.23 10.65
CA ASP A 151 -7.66 -10.72 9.50
C ASP A 151 -6.31 -10.01 9.35
N ILE A 152 -6.12 -8.84 9.98
CA ILE A 152 -4.81 -8.17 10.04
C ILE A 152 -3.93 -8.77 11.12
N VAL A 153 -4.50 -9.05 12.29
CA VAL A 153 -3.76 -9.57 13.45
C VAL A 153 -3.51 -11.08 13.33
N TRP A 154 -4.39 -11.80 12.67
CA TRP A 154 -4.31 -13.25 12.51
C TRP A 154 -4.92 -13.71 11.18
N PRO A 155 -4.24 -13.45 10.05
CA PRO A 155 -4.72 -13.70 8.67
C PRO A 155 -4.89 -15.18 8.27
N ILE A 156 -4.69 -16.15 9.18
CA ILE A 156 -4.83 -17.58 8.87
C ILE A 156 -6.24 -17.91 8.33
N TRP A 157 -7.24 -17.12 8.74
CA TRP A 157 -8.64 -17.29 8.38
C TRP A 157 -9.15 -16.18 7.44
N SER A 158 -8.26 -15.45 6.78
CA SER A 158 -8.69 -14.33 5.94
C SER A 158 -9.51 -14.80 4.73
N PRO A 159 -10.52 -14.05 4.28
CA PRO A 159 -11.41 -14.46 3.18
C PRO A 159 -10.69 -14.76 1.86
N SER A 160 -9.59 -14.05 1.59
CA SER A 160 -8.79 -14.18 0.36
C SER A 160 -7.31 -14.31 0.69
N GLN A 161 -6.61 -15.24 0.04
CA GLN A 161 -5.15 -15.42 0.14
C GLN A 161 -4.59 -15.56 1.58
N PRO A 162 -5.11 -16.51 2.40
CA PRO A 162 -4.73 -16.63 3.81
C PRO A 162 -3.26 -17.00 4.03
N VAL A 163 -2.66 -17.81 3.15
CA VAL A 163 -1.26 -18.22 3.28
C VAL A 163 -0.35 -17.03 3.01
N GLU A 164 -0.60 -16.32 1.92
CA GLU A 164 0.14 -15.14 1.49
C GLU A 164 0.02 -14.03 2.53
N ASN A 165 -1.19 -13.77 3.03
CA ASN A 165 -1.43 -12.77 4.08
C ASN A 165 -0.72 -13.13 5.39
N THR A 166 -0.67 -14.42 5.75
CA THR A 166 0.05 -14.88 6.96
C THR A 166 1.55 -14.66 6.85
N ILE A 167 2.15 -14.93 5.69
CA ILE A 167 3.56 -14.65 5.44
C ILE A 167 3.81 -13.13 5.54
N GLY A 168 2.93 -12.31 4.97
CA GLY A 168 3.00 -10.85 5.09
C GLY A 168 2.94 -10.35 6.53
N ALA A 169 2.02 -10.88 7.34
CA ALA A 169 1.88 -10.54 8.75
C ALA A 169 3.13 -10.93 9.56
N VAL A 170 3.68 -12.13 9.33
CA VAL A 170 4.95 -12.55 9.95
C VAL A 170 6.07 -11.58 9.59
N GLY A 171 6.18 -11.17 8.31
CA GLY A 171 7.13 -10.16 7.86
C GLY A 171 6.97 -8.83 8.59
N LEU A 172 5.74 -8.33 8.71
CA LEU A 172 5.41 -7.09 9.44
C LEU A 172 5.82 -7.18 10.91
N TYR A 173 5.55 -8.31 11.58
CA TYR A 173 5.92 -8.52 12.98
C TYR A 173 7.42 -8.57 13.18
N LEU A 174 8.17 -9.20 12.26
CA LEU A 174 9.63 -9.23 12.33
C LEU A 174 10.24 -7.83 12.12
N VAL A 175 9.68 -7.00 11.23
CA VAL A 175 10.12 -5.60 11.09
C VAL A 175 9.76 -4.79 12.33
N ALA A 176 8.53 -4.91 12.84
CA ALA A 176 8.11 -4.22 14.06
C ALA A 176 9.03 -4.60 15.25
N PHE A 177 9.35 -5.88 15.39
CA PHE A 177 10.30 -6.40 16.37
C PHE A 177 11.70 -5.79 16.19
N ALA A 178 12.23 -5.76 14.96
CA ALA A 178 13.54 -5.17 14.68
C ALA A 178 13.58 -3.67 14.98
N VAL A 179 12.52 -2.92 14.66
CA VAL A 179 12.38 -1.50 14.97
C VAL A 179 12.32 -1.29 16.49
N LEU A 180 11.49 -2.06 17.20
CA LEU A 180 11.33 -1.96 18.65
C LEU A 180 12.63 -2.21 19.40
N THR A 181 13.30 -3.32 19.07
CA THR A 181 14.61 -3.68 19.65
C THR A 181 15.68 -2.63 19.31
N SER A 182 15.60 -1.98 18.15
CA SER A 182 16.53 -0.92 17.74
C SER A 182 16.28 0.41 18.44
N TYR A 183 15.03 0.73 18.73
CA TYR A 183 14.68 1.86 19.58
C TYR A 183 15.24 1.67 21.01
N PHE A 184 15.04 0.47 21.57
CA PHE A 184 15.56 0.10 22.89
C PHE A 184 16.98 -0.48 22.89
N ARG A 185 17.79 -0.20 21.85
CA ARG A 185 19.15 -0.77 21.69
C ARG A 185 20.08 -0.54 22.88
N HIS A 186 19.85 0.52 23.66
CA HIS A 186 20.66 0.85 24.83
C HIS A 186 20.47 -0.16 25.98
N VAL A 187 19.32 -0.84 26.05
CA VAL A 187 19.01 -1.84 27.07
C VAL A 187 19.72 -3.18 26.81
N PHE A 188 19.82 -3.58 25.53
CA PHE A 188 20.33 -4.90 25.16
C PHE A 188 21.86 -4.97 24.99
N GLY A 189 22.51 -3.82 24.81
CA GLY A 189 23.93 -3.76 24.43
C GLY A 189 24.16 -4.17 22.96
N PHE A 190 25.32 -3.80 22.42
CA PHE A 190 25.59 -3.90 20.98
C PHE A 190 25.50 -5.33 20.41
N HIS A 191 26.07 -6.32 21.11
CA HIS A 191 26.15 -7.69 20.60
C HIS A 191 24.78 -8.37 20.50
N ARG A 192 23.98 -8.32 21.57
CA ARG A 192 22.63 -8.92 21.60
C ARG A 192 21.69 -8.20 20.66
N TRP A 193 21.70 -6.87 20.67
CA TRP A 193 20.91 -6.08 19.72
C TRP A 193 21.21 -6.49 18.27
N LYS A 194 22.49 -6.67 17.92
CA LYS A 194 22.88 -7.07 16.56
C LYS A 194 22.37 -8.47 16.18
N GLN A 195 22.37 -9.43 17.11
CA GLN A 195 21.77 -10.75 16.88
C GLN A 195 20.27 -10.65 16.65
N LEU A 196 19.57 -9.87 17.48
CA LEU A 196 18.13 -9.63 17.31
C LEU A 196 17.83 -8.92 15.99
N HIS A 197 18.67 -7.95 15.60
CA HIS A 197 18.52 -7.22 14.35
C HIS A 197 18.69 -8.11 13.12
N TYR A 198 19.35 -9.28 13.21
CA TYR A 198 19.45 -10.22 12.10
C TYR A 198 18.12 -10.90 11.73
N THR A 199 17.08 -10.80 12.57
CA THR A 199 15.73 -11.24 12.18
C THR A 199 15.19 -10.46 10.98
N THR A 200 15.73 -9.28 10.69
CA THR A 200 15.38 -8.49 9.48
C THR A 200 15.66 -9.24 8.18
N TYR A 201 16.62 -10.18 8.14
CA TYR A 201 16.84 -11.01 6.96
C TYR A 201 15.70 -12.00 6.74
N ALA A 202 15.17 -12.60 7.81
CA ALA A 202 13.98 -13.44 7.73
C ALA A 202 12.74 -12.61 7.34
N ALA A 203 12.63 -11.38 7.85
CA ALA A 203 11.59 -10.45 7.44
C ALA A 203 11.65 -10.14 5.94
N ALA A 204 12.84 -9.87 5.40
CA ALA A 204 13.03 -9.61 3.98
C ALA A 204 12.57 -10.80 3.11
N VAL A 205 12.94 -12.03 3.49
CA VAL A 205 12.47 -13.24 2.80
C VAL A 205 10.95 -13.34 2.83
N ALA A 206 10.33 -13.14 3.99
CA ALA A 206 8.87 -13.16 4.12
C ALA A 206 8.20 -12.11 3.23
N PHE A 207 8.70 -10.87 3.22
CA PHE A 207 8.17 -9.81 2.35
C PHE A 207 8.30 -10.14 0.86
N PHE A 208 9.45 -10.66 0.41
CA PHE A 208 9.60 -11.04 -0.99
C PHE A 208 8.67 -12.19 -1.40
N ILE A 209 8.53 -13.23 -0.56
CA ILE A 209 7.59 -14.33 -0.82
C ILE A 209 6.16 -13.81 -0.86
N HIS A 210 5.76 -13.00 0.13
CA HIS A 210 4.44 -12.38 0.18
C HIS A 210 4.18 -11.55 -1.09
N SER A 211 5.09 -10.67 -1.49
CA SER A 211 4.91 -9.82 -2.68
C SER A 211 4.94 -10.61 -4.00
N LEU A 212 5.73 -11.68 -4.10
CA LEU A 212 5.78 -12.53 -5.30
C LEU A 212 4.50 -13.35 -5.48
N LEU A 213 3.95 -13.90 -4.39
CA LEU A 213 2.79 -14.79 -4.45
C LEU A 213 1.45 -14.04 -4.44
N THR A 214 1.37 -12.88 -3.81
CA THR A 214 0.10 -12.16 -3.65
C THR A 214 -0.44 -11.64 -4.98
N ASP A 215 -1.71 -11.91 -5.25
CA ASP A 215 -2.50 -11.25 -6.29
C ASP A 215 -3.03 -9.90 -5.76
N PRO A 216 -2.58 -8.76 -6.30
CA PRO A 216 -2.94 -7.43 -5.81
C PRO A 216 -4.42 -7.07 -5.99
N GLN A 217 -5.15 -7.74 -6.89
CA GLN A 217 -6.58 -7.53 -7.08
C GLN A 217 -7.43 -8.51 -6.26
N LEU A 218 -6.80 -9.37 -5.46
CA LEU A 218 -7.45 -10.37 -4.60
C LEU A 218 -8.38 -11.33 -5.37
N LYS A 219 -8.07 -11.62 -6.64
CA LYS A 219 -8.87 -12.50 -7.51
C LYS A 219 -8.32 -13.93 -7.61
N ASN A 220 -7.20 -14.22 -6.94
CA ASN A 220 -6.48 -15.49 -7.00
C ASN A 220 -6.09 -15.88 -8.44
N ARG A 221 -5.73 -14.89 -9.26
CA ARG A 221 -5.22 -15.14 -10.61
C ARG A 221 -3.83 -15.79 -10.55
N PRO A 222 -3.46 -16.63 -11.55
CA PRO A 222 -2.10 -17.16 -11.62
C PRO A 222 -1.09 -16.01 -11.72
N VAL A 223 0.11 -16.22 -11.18
CA VAL A 223 1.19 -15.22 -11.17
C VAL A 223 1.62 -14.92 -12.60
N ASP A 224 1.44 -13.66 -13.02
CA ASP A 224 1.99 -13.14 -14.26
C ASP A 224 3.35 -12.49 -13.99
N TRP A 225 4.41 -13.15 -14.43
CA TRP A 225 5.79 -12.74 -14.21
C TRP A 225 6.19 -11.48 -14.99
N ILE A 226 5.42 -11.09 -16.01
CA ILE A 226 5.71 -9.91 -16.85
C ILE A 226 4.97 -8.67 -16.34
N ASP A 227 4.09 -8.83 -15.34
CA ASP A 227 3.40 -7.69 -14.72
C ASP A 227 4.41 -6.71 -14.09
N ALA A 228 4.17 -5.41 -14.28
CA ALA A 228 5.10 -4.36 -13.85
C ALA A 228 5.34 -4.41 -12.34
N GLU A 229 4.30 -4.79 -11.59
CA GLU A 229 4.36 -4.96 -10.14
C GLU A 229 5.30 -6.10 -9.74
N LYS A 230 5.27 -7.23 -10.47
CA LYS A 230 6.13 -8.39 -10.21
C LYS A 230 7.57 -8.13 -10.61
N LEU A 231 7.78 -7.49 -11.77
CA LEU A 231 9.10 -7.06 -12.19
C LEU A 231 9.75 -6.12 -11.15
N PHE A 232 8.98 -5.20 -10.56
CA PHE A 232 9.48 -4.34 -9.49
C PHE A 232 9.94 -5.13 -8.25
N VAL A 233 9.17 -6.13 -7.83
CA VAL A 233 9.51 -7.03 -6.71
C VAL A 233 10.79 -7.81 -7.00
N GLU A 234 10.92 -8.38 -8.20
CA GLU A 234 12.10 -9.13 -8.62
C GLU A 234 13.36 -8.26 -8.63
N VAL A 235 13.27 -7.03 -9.16
CA VAL A 235 14.38 -6.08 -9.15
C VAL A 235 14.80 -5.76 -7.71
N CYS A 236 13.85 -5.51 -6.81
CA CYS A 236 14.13 -5.28 -5.40
C CYS A 236 14.84 -6.48 -4.75
N MET A 237 14.37 -7.70 -5.04
CA MET A 237 14.98 -8.93 -4.56
C MET A 237 16.42 -9.10 -5.05
N LEU A 238 16.66 -8.87 -6.35
CA LEU A 238 18.00 -8.95 -6.94
C LEU A 238 18.95 -7.89 -6.37
N LEU A 239 18.47 -6.68 -6.10
CA LEU A 239 19.27 -5.63 -5.46
C LEU A 239 19.70 -6.04 -4.05
N VAL A 240 18.79 -6.59 -3.23
CA VAL A 240 19.11 -7.06 -1.87
C VAL A 240 20.03 -8.27 -1.91
N ALA A 241 19.79 -9.23 -2.80
CA ALA A 241 20.65 -10.39 -2.97
C ALA A 241 22.05 -9.99 -3.41
N GLY A 242 22.16 -9.16 -4.45
CA GLY A 242 23.43 -8.62 -4.95
C GLY A 242 24.19 -7.81 -3.90
N GLY A 243 23.50 -6.94 -3.15
CA GLY A 243 24.08 -6.20 -2.04
C GLY A 243 24.58 -7.11 -0.91
N THR A 244 23.84 -8.16 -0.59
CA THR A 244 24.22 -9.13 0.45
C THR A 244 25.45 -9.95 0.03
N ILE A 245 25.47 -10.45 -1.21
CA ILE A 245 26.62 -11.14 -1.80
C ILE A 245 27.84 -10.22 -1.80
N TRP A 246 27.70 -8.98 -2.28
CA TRP A 246 28.77 -7.98 -2.27
C TRP A 246 29.34 -7.78 -0.86
N ARG A 247 28.48 -7.63 0.15
CA ARG A 247 28.90 -7.46 1.55
C ARG A 247 29.72 -8.64 2.06
N VAL A 248 29.29 -9.87 1.75
CA VAL A 248 30.01 -11.09 2.15
C VAL A 248 31.36 -11.17 1.46
N LEU A 249 31.42 -10.91 0.14
CA LEU A 249 32.66 -10.89 -0.63
C LEU A 249 33.62 -9.80 -0.12
N HIS A 250 33.10 -8.61 0.21
CA HIS A 250 33.88 -7.52 0.76
C HIS A 250 34.52 -7.91 2.11
N ALA A 251 33.75 -8.50 3.01
CA ALA A 251 34.24 -8.97 4.30
C ALA A 251 35.34 -10.06 4.15
N ARG A 252 35.17 -10.99 3.20
CA ARG A 252 36.19 -12.02 2.89
C ARG A 252 37.49 -11.40 2.37
N ARG A 253 37.41 -10.43 1.46
CA ARG A 253 38.59 -9.72 0.91
C ARG A 253 39.39 -8.98 2.00
N LEU A 254 38.70 -8.34 2.95
CA LEU A 254 39.37 -7.66 4.07
C LEU A 254 40.12 -8.65 4.97
N ARG A 255 39.52 -9.80 5.28
CA ARG A 255 40.17 -10.86 6.06
C ARG A 255 41.40 -11.43 5.37
N HIS A 256 41.30 -11.71 4.07
CA HIS A 256 42.43 -12.22 3.29
C HIS A 256 43.60 -11.22 3.25
N ARG A 257 43.33 -9.92 3.06
CA ARG A 257 44.37 -8.88 3.10
C ARG A 257 45.06 -8.78 4.45
N ALA A 258 44.33 -8.98 5.54
CA ALA A 258 44.90 -9.00 6.89
C ALA A 258 45.79 -10.23 7.15
N GLN A 259 45.57 -11.34 6.44
CA GLN A 259 46.38 -12.57 6.55
C GLN A 259 47.64 -12.55 5.68
N VAL A 260 47.61 -11.86 4.53
CA VAL A 260 48.75 -11.78 3.58
C VAL A 260 49.66 -10.58 3.87
N GLY A 261 49.15 -9.55 4.56
CA GLY A 261 49.93 -8.38 4.97
C GLY A 261 50.70 -8.51 6.28
N THR A 262 50.79 -9.73 6.82
CA THR A 262 51.56 -10.12 8.02
C THR A 262 52.61 -11.13 7.62
#